data_AF-A0A7G7L635-F1
#
_entry.id   AF-A0A7G7L635-F1
#
_cell.length_a   1.000
_cell.length_b   1.000
_cell.length_c   1.000
_cell.angle_alpha   90.00
_cell.angle_beta   90.00
_cell.angle_gamma   90.00
#
_symmetry.space_group_name_H-M   'P 1'
#
loop_
_entity.id
_entity.type
_entity.pdbx_description
1 polymer ?
#
loop_
_entity_poly.entity_id
_entity_poly.type
_entity_poly.pdbx_seq_one_letter_code
_entity_poly.pdbx_strand_id
1 'polypeptide(L)'
;MTITPDVLDGELSLSAAANRLSYLTRKDSENSARATAPAPANTASEVWQEFHATSTALDTEEALELLALGEVISRKAHESDTAAVTAARLAGADWADIGAAVGLTGAQAWDAHRDDLAPDLLGERPTS
;
A
#
# COMPACT_ATOMS: atom_id res chain seq x y z
N MET A 1 21.37 -7.82 0.37
CA MET A 1 20.58 -7.55 -0.86
C MET A 1 20.00 -6.16 -0.67
N THR A 2 19.98 -5.28 -1.67
CA THR A 2 19.40 -3.93 -1.45
C THR A 2 17.91 -4.00 -1.72
N ILE A 3 17.09 -4.03 -0.67
CA ILE A 3 15.64 -4.00 -0.80
C ILE A 3 15.23 -2.59 -1.20
N THR A 4 14.69 -2.45 -2.41
CA THR A 4 14.20 -1.18 -2.97
C THR A 4 12.83 -1.39 -3.60
N PRO A 5 12.00 -0.34 -3.70
CA PRO A 5 10.72 -0.45 -4.39
C PRO A 5 10.85 -0.98 -5.81
N ASP A 6 11.84 -0.53 -6.57
CA ASP A 6 12.00 -0.90 -7.99
C ASP A 6 12.32 -2.40 -8.17
N VAL A 7 13.10 -3.00 -7.25
CA VAL A 7 13.39 -4.44 -7.27
C VAL A 7 12.13 -5.24 -6.94
N LEU A 8 11.42 -4.86 -5.88
CA LEU A 8 10.20 -5.55 -5.45
C LEU A 8 9.07 -5.43 -6.47
N ASP A 9 8.98 -4.28 -7.16
CA ASP A 9 7.95 -4.02 -8.16
C ASP A 9 8.02 -4.98 -9.36
N GLY A 10 9.23 -5.33 -9.79
CA GLY A 10 9.47 -6.29 -10.88
C GLY A 10 9.33 -7.76 -10.47
N GLU A 11 9.48 -8.08 -9.19
CA GLU A 11 9.47 -9.46 -8.67
C GLU A 11 8.13 -9.89 -8.09
N LEU A 12 7.35 -8.94 -7.54
CA LEU A 12 6.12 -9.23 -6.82
C LEU A 12 4.88 -8.81 -7.61
N SER A 13 3.89 -9.70 -7.62
CA SER A 13 2.51 -9.31 -7.94
C SER A 13 1.91 -8.44 -6.82
N LEU A 14 0.87 -7.67 -7.12
CA LEU A 14 0.17 -6.84 -6.13
C LEU A 14 -0.33 -7.67 -4.93
N SER A 15 -0.88 -8.86 -5.17
CA SER A 15 -1.36 -9.75 -4.09
C SER A 15 -0.22 -10.31 -3.26
N ALA A 16 0.92 -10.65 -3.88
CA ALA A 16 2.10 -11.10 -3.16
C ALA A 16 2.68 -9.97 -2.27
N ALA A 17 2.78 -8.75 -2.81
CA ALA A 17 3.21 -7.58 -2.05
C ALA A 17 2.28 -7.30 -0.86
N ALA A 18 0.96 -7.31 -1.07
CA ALA A 18 -0.03 -7.10 -0.01
C ALA A 18 0.03 -8.17 1.08
N ASN A 19 0.23 -9.44 0.71
CA ASN A 19 0.40 -10.54 1.66
C ASN A 19 1.67 -10.36 2.51
N ARG A 20 2.79 -9.96 1.88
CA ARG A 20 4.06 -9.73 2.59
C ARG A 20 3.97 -8.53 3.53
N LEU A 21 3.37 -7.43 3.08
CA LEU A 21 3.09 -6.25 3.92
C LEU A 21 2.24 -6.66 5.15
N SER A 22 1.14 -7.39 4.93
CA SER A 22 0.26 -7.85 6.00
C SER A 22 0.99 -8.73 7.03
N TYR A 23 1.90 -9.58 6.57
CA TYR A 23 2.74 -10.40 7.44
C TYR A 23 3.67 -9.54 8.31
N LEU A 24 4.41 -8.60 7.71
CA LEU A 24 5.36 -7.74 8.41
C LEU A 24 4.65 -6.78 9.39
N THR A 25 3.52 -6.19 9.00
CA THR A 25 2.70 -5.34 9.89
C THR A 25 2.19 -6.12 11.10
N ARG A 26 1.77 -7.37 10.92
CA ARG A 26 1.35 -8.23 12.05
C ARG A 26 2.52 -8.55 12.97
N LYS A 27 3.68 -8.90 12.41
CA LYS A 27 4.91 -9.15 13.16
C LYS A 27 5.30 -7.94 14.01
N ASP A 28 5.25 -6.74 13.43
CA ASP A 28 5.50 -5.48 14.16
C ASP A 28 4.47 -5.18 15.25
N SER A 29 3.18 -5.40 14.98
CA SER A 29 2.10 -5.18 15.94
C SER A 29 2.22 -6.09 17.17
N GLU A 30 2.58 -7.36 16.97
CA GLU A 30 2.81 -8.33 18.05
C GLU A 30 4.00 -7.92 18.92
N ASN A 31 5.06 -7.40 18.31
CA ASN A 31 6.22 -6.88 19.03
C ASN A 31 5.86 -5.63 19.85
N SER A 32 5.18 -4.66 19.23
CA SER A 32 4.76 -3.39 19.87
C SER A 32 3.78 -3.61 21.03
N ALA A 33 2.82 -4.52 20.88
CA ALA A 33 1.88 -4.88 21.95
C ALA A 33 2.60 -5.50 23.15
N ARG A 34 3.62 -6.33 22.92
CA ARG A 34 4.42 -6.95 23.98
C ARG A 34 5.30 -5.94 24.71
N ALA A 35 5.88 -4.98 24.00
CA ALA A 35 6.69 -3.92 24.60
C ALA A 35 5.91 -3.07 25.62
N THR A 36 4.58 -3.00 25.49
CA THR A 36 3.69 -2.26 26.40
C THR A 36 3.14 -3.12 27.55
N ALA A 37 3.33 -4.44 27.51
CA ALA A 37 2.81 -5.34 28.53
C ALA A 37 3.60 -5.22 29.85
N PRO A 38 2.93 -5.33 31.01
CA PRO A 38 3.61 -5.33 32.30
C PRO A 38 4.59 -6.52 32.40
N ALA A 39 5.78 -6.27 32.92
CA ALA A 39 6.84 -7.26 33.05
C ALA A 39 6.36 -8.48 33.87
N PRO A 40 6.62 -9.72 33.41
CA PRO A 40 6.18 -10.91 34.12
C PRO A 40 6.96 -11.07 35.43
N ALA A 41 6.26 -11.41 36.52
CA ALA A 41 6.85 -11.50 37.86
C ALA A 41 7.81 -12.69 38.09
N ASN A 42 8.14 -13.48 37.07
CA ASN A 42 9.11 -14.58 37.20
C ASN A 42 10.15 -14.59 36.07
N THR A 43 11.37 -14.97 36.43
CA THR A 43 12.54 -14.95 35.54
C THR A 43 12.46 -15.94 34.38
N ALA A 44 11.77 -17.08 34.57
CA ALA A 44 11.55 -18.04 33.50
C ALA A 44 10.66 -17.46 32.38
N SER A 45 9.58 -16.76 32.73
CA SER A 45 8.74 -16.07 31.75
C SER A 45 9.47 -14.89 31.11
N GLU A 46 10.30 -14.15 31.85
CA GLU A 46 11.15 -13.10 31.28
C GLU A 46 12.06 -13.63 30.16
N VAL A 47 12.79 -14.74 30.41
CA VAL A 47 13.69 -15.34 29.41
C VAL A 47 12.93 -15.84 28.17
N TRP A 48 11.77 -16.48 28.36
CA TRP A 48 10.95 -16.92 27.23
C TRP A 48 10.36 -15.73 26.45
N GLN A 49 9.93 -14.66 27.13
CA GLN A 49 9.42 -13.47 26.47
C GLN A 49 10.50 -12.71 25.70
N GLU A 50 11.72 -12.63 26.20
CA GLU A 50 12.84 -11.99 25.52
C GLU A 50 13.29 -12.76 24.27
N PHE A 51 13.30 -14.10 24.36
CA PHE A 51 13.56 -14.96 23.20
C PHE A 51 12.47 -14.80 22.12
N HIS A 52 11.19 -14.80 22.50
CA HIS A 52 10.09 -14.56 21.57
C HIS A 52 10.08 -13.13 21.02
N ALA A 53 10.42 -12.12 21.83
CA ALA A 53 10.52 -10.73 21.39
C ALA A 53 11.60 -10.58 20.30
N THR A 54 12.78 -11.16 20.51
CA THR A 54 13.85 -11.16 19.50
C THR A 54 13.44 -11.85 18.20
N SER A 55 12.65 -12.93 18.27
CA SER A 55 12.17 -13.63 17.07
C SER A 55 11.00 -12.91 16.36
N THR A 56 10.25 -12.06 17.06
CA THR A 56 9.04 -11.40 16.53
C THR A 56 9.23 -9.91 16.25
N ALA A 57 10.35 -9.31 16.64
CA ALA A 57 10.71 -7.97 16.21
C ALA A 57 11.07 -7.95 14.72
N LEU A 58 10.75 -6.85 14.04
CA LEU A 58 11.31 -6.59 12.72
C LEU A 58 12.79 -6.28 12.86
N ASP A 59 13.62 -6.94 12.06
CA ASP A 59 14.98 -6.47 11.87
C ASP A 59 15.01 -5.25 10.92
N THR A 60 16.19 -4.63 10.76
CA THR A 60 16.34 -3.45 9.90
C THR A 60 15.98 -3.73 8.44
N GLU A 61 16.27 -4.92 7.94
CA GLU A 61 16.00 -5.30 6.55
C GLU A 61 14.49 -5.46 6.35
N GLU A 62 13.80 -6.12 7.27
CA GLU A 62 12.35 -6.27 7.25
C GLU A 62 11.60 -4.93 7.41
N ALA A 63 12.12 -4.00 8.22
CA ALA A 63 11.53 -2.67 8.36
C ALA A 63 11.66 -1.84 7.07
N LEU A 64 12.80 -1.93 6.38
CA LEU A 64 13.00 -1.30 5.07
C LEU A 64 12.17 -1.99 3.97
N GLU A 65 12.00 -3.31 4.06
CA GLU A 65 11.10 -4.07 3.19
C GLU A 65 9.65 -3.62 3.37
N LEU A 66 9.19 -3.45 4.62
CA LEU A 66 7.84 -2.95 4.92
C LEU A 66 7.60 -1.59 4.25
N LEU A 67 8.56 -0.67 4.33
CA LEU A 67 8.49 0.63 3.66
C LEU A 67 8.44 0.48 2.13
N ALA A 68 9.31 -0.33 1.56
CA ALA A 68 9.39 -0.54 0.12
C ALA A 68 8.11 -1.20 -0.45
N LEU A 69 7.52 -2.15 0.29
CA LEU A 69 6.27 -2.80 -0.09
C LEU A 69 5.09 -1.82 -0.11
N GLY A 70 5.02 -0.89 0.83
CA GLY A 70 4.00 0.16 0.83
C GLY A 70 4.07 1.03 -0.43
N GLU A 71 5.27 1.41 -0.83
CA GLU A 71 5.50 2.17 -2.07
C GLU A 71 5.11 1.36 -3.32
N VAL A 72 5.50 0.08 -3.41
CA VAL A 72 5.14 -0.79 -4.54
C VAL A 72 3.62 -0.94 -4.67
N ILE A 73 2.93 -1.19 -3.56
CA ILE A 73 1.47 -1.32 -3.56
C ILE A 73 0.82 -0.01 -4.01
N SER A 74 1.31 1.14 -3.54
CA SER A 74 0.83 2.46 -3.95
C SER A 74 0.97 2.67 -5.46
N ARG A 75 2.15 2.40 -6.03
CA ARG A 75 2.41 2.51 -7.47
C ARG A 75 1.50 1.61 -8.29
N LYS A 76 1.42 0.32 -7.93
CA LYS A 76 0.56 -0.65 -8.64
C LYS A 76 -0.93 -0.32 -8.51
N ALA A 77 -1.36 0.26 -7.39
CA ALA A 77 -2.73 0.74 -7.23
C ALA A 77 -3.01 1.95 -8.15
N HIS A 78 -2.09 2.91 -8.24
CA HIS A 78 -2.20 4.07 -9.15
C HIS A 78 -2.25 3.64 -10.63
N GLU A 79 -1.42 2.69 -11.02
CA GLU A 79 -1.46 2.11 -12.38
C GLU A 79 -2.80 1.42 -12.67
N SER A 80 -3.31 0.63 -11.71
CA SER A 80 -4.62 -0.03 -11.83
C SER A 80 -5.76 0.98 -11.91
N ASP A 81 -5.66 2.11 -11.20
CA ASP A 81 -6.66 3.18 -11.22
C ASP A 81 -6.69 3.87 -12.60
N THR A 82 -5.52 4.18 -13.17
CA THR A 82 -5.42 4.71 -14.53
C THR A 82 -6.01 3.76 -15.57
N ALA A 83 -5.77 2.44 -15.43
CA ALA A 83 -6.38 1.44 -16.29
C ALA A 83 -7.91 1.36 -16.12
N ALA A 84 -8.42 1.48 -14.90
CA ALA A 84 -9.85 1.49 -14.61
C ALA A 84 -10.54 2.74 -15.17
N VAL A 85 -9.94 3.92 -15.00
CA VAL A 85 -10.41 5.18 -15.59
C VAL A 85 -10.41 5.10 -17.11
N THR A 86 -9.35 4.57 -17.71
CA THR A 86 -9.29 4.32 -19.16
C THR A 86 -10.46 3.45 -19.62
N ALA A 87 -10.71 2.33 -18.93
CA ALA A 87 -11.81 1.43 -19.24
C ALA A 87 -13.19 2.11 -19.09
N ALA A 88 -13.38 2.91 -18.04
CA ALA A 88 -14.62 3.67 -17.82
C ALA A 88 -14.86 4.70 -18.93
N ARG A 89 -13.81 5.45 -19.33
CA ARG A 89 -13.88 6.41 -20.44
C ARG A 89 -14.18 5.74 -21.77
N LEU A 90 -13.57 4.59 -22.06
CA LEU A 90 -13.87 3.77 -23.25
C LEU A 90 -15.30 3.22 -23.24
N ALA A 91 -15.85 2.92 -22.06
CA ALA A 91 -17.25 2.52 -21.89
C ALA A 91 -18.24 3.71 -21.98
N GLY A 92 -17.75 4.94 -22.07
CA GLY A 92 -18.55 6.15 -22.22
C GLY A 92 -18.93 6.85 -20.91
N ALA A 93 -18.38 6.44 -19.77
CA ALA A 93 -18.58 7.14 -18.50
C ALA A 93 -18.00 8.55 -18.57
N ASP A 94 -18.72 9.55 -18.05
CA ASP A 94 -18.19 10.91 -17.94
C ASP A 94 -17.38 11.09 -16.64
N TRP A 95 -16.78 12.28 -16.47
CA TRP A 95 -15.99 12.57 -15.28
C TRP A 95 -16.83 12.68 -14.01
N ALA A 96 -18.12 13.00 -14.10
CA ALA A 96 -18.99 13.02 -12.92
C ALA A 96 -19.27 11.59 -12.43
N ASP A 97 -19.51 10.64 -13.34
CA ASP A 97 -19.62 9.21 -13.02
C ASP A 97 -18.34 8.68 -12.36
N ILE A 98 -17.19 8.99 -12.95
CA ILE A 98 -15.87 8.57 -12.44
C ILE A 98 -15.60 9.18 -11.07
N GLY A 99 -15.80 10.49 -10.92
CA GLY A 99 -15.66 11.18 -9.64
C GLY A 99 -16.53 10.54 -8.56
N ALA A 100 -17.81 10.30 -8.85
CA ALA A 100 -18.73 9.65 -7.91
C ALA A 100 -18.25 8.25 -7.50
N ALA A 101 -17.68 7.47 -8.43
CA ALA A 101 -17.17 6.14 -8.16
C ALA A 101 -15.97 6.12 -7.20
N VAL A 102 -15.11 7.15 -7.27
CA VAL A 102 -13.90 7.27 -6.43
C VAL A 102 -14.05 8.24 -5.25
N GLY A 103 -15.26 8.78 -5.04
CA GLY A 103 -15.56 9.69 -3.94
C GLY A 103 -15.00 11.10 -4.11
N LEU A 104 -14.78 11.54 -5.35
CA LEU A 104 -14.31 12.87 -5.73
C LEU A 104 -15.36 13.62 -6.56
N THR A 105 -15.17 14.92 -6.79
CA THR A 105 -15.91 15.59 -7.87
C THR A 105 -15.32 15.25 -9.24
N GLY A 106 -16.06 15.50 -10.32
CA GLY A 106 -15.57 15.21 -11.66
C GLY A 106 -14.34 16.05 -12.03
N ALA A 107 -14.32 17.32 -11.61
CA ALA A 107 -13.14 18.17 -11.78
C ALA A 107 -11.91 17.64 -11.02
N GLN A 108 -12.10 17.13 -9.81
CA GLN A 108 -11.01 16.55 -9.01
C GLN A 108 -10.47 15.25 -9.62
N ALA A 109 -11.36 14.37 -10.10
CA ALA A 109 -10.95 13.15 -10.80
C ALA A 109 -10.21 13.48 -12.11
N TRP A 110 -10.69 14.47 -12.87
CA TRP A 110 -9.98 14.95 -14.07
C TRP A 110 -8.56 15.45 -13.73
N ASP A 111 -8.44 16.29 -12.70
CA ASP A 111 -7.15 16.85 -12.27
C ASP A 111 -6.17 15.75 -11.83
N ALA A 112 -6.67 14.66 -11.22
CA ALA A 112 -5.85 13.54 -10.76
C ALA A 112 -5.27 12.68 -11.91
N HIS A 113 -5.94 12.61 -13.06
CA HIS A 113 -5.55 11.73 -14.17
C HIS A 113 -5.05 12.47 -15.42
N ARG A 114 -5.00 13.80 -15.42
CA ARG A 114 -4.67 14.60 -16.63
C ARG A 114 -3.29 14.33 -17.22
N ASP A 115 -2.33 13.90 -16.40
CA ASP A 115 -0.94 13.69 -16.82
C ASP A 115 -0.71 12.26 -17.34
N ASP A 116 -1.56 11.30 -16.95
CA ASP A 116 -1.41 9.86 -17.23
C ASP A 116 -2.40 9.34 -18.30
N LEU A 117 -3.45 10.09 -18.61
CA LEU A 117 -4.50 9.68 -19.55
C LEU A 117 -4.25 10.21 -20.99
N ALA A 118 -4.61 9.40 -21.98
CA ALA A 118 -4.52 9.81 -23.38
C ALA A 118 -5.43 11.04 -23.67
N PRO A 119 -4.98 12.03 -24.48
CA PRO A 119 -5.72 13.28 -24.68
C PRO A 119 -7.14 13.12 -25.22
N ASP A 120 -7.38 12.08 -26.03
CA ASP A 120 -8.69 11.73 -26.59
C ASP A 120 -9.67 11.20 -25.53
N LEU A 121 -9.16 10.51 -24.52
CA LEU A 121 -9.95 10.06 -23.38
C LEU A 121 -10.10 11.13 -22.30
N LEU A 122 -9.13 12.05 -22.18
CA LEU A 122 -9.14 13.11 -21.17
C LEU A 122 -10.31 14.09 -21.36
N GLY A 123 -10.52 14.57 -22.58
CA GLY A 123 -11.58 15.55 -22.87
C GLY A 123 -11.46 16.84 -22.06
N GLU A 124 -12.56 17.59 -21.99
CA GLU A 124 -12.59 18.87 -21.27
C GLU A 124 -12.74 18.68 -19.75
N ARG A 125 -12.07 19.55 -18.98
CA ARG A 125 -12.20 19.56 -17.52
C ARG A 125 -13.63 19.95 -17.12
N PRO A 126 -14.32 19.14 -16.29
CA PRO A 126 -15.67 19.46 -15.82
C PRO A 126 -15.70 20.75 -14.99
N THR A 127 -16.85 21.43 -15.01
CA THR A 127 -17.07 22.64 -14.19
C THR A 127 -17.36 22.33 -12.71
N SER A 128 -17.67 21.07 -12.39
CA SER A 128 -18.08 20.59 -11.06
C SER A 128 -17.32 19.32 -10.68
#